data_AF-A0A6V7X6W2-F1
#
_entry.id   AF-A0A6V7X6W2-F1
#
_cell.length_a   1.000
_cell.length_b   1.000
_cell.length_c   1.000
_cell.angle_alpha   90.00
_cell.angle_beta   90.00
_cell.angle_gamma   90.00
#
_symmetry.space_group_name_H-M   'P 1'
#
loop_
_entity.id
_entity.type
_entity.pdbx_description
1 polymer ?
#
loop_
_entity_poly.entity_id
_entity_poly.type
_entity_poly.pdbx_seq_one_letter_code
_entity_poly.pdbx_strand_id
1 'polypeptide(L)'
;MNNNYYETSILEESLENKKELLKENIESYKNKLLSSYWTEINLIGYKIELFEKLKVEYLKELENTIFYIGNKISEINERNLRNCFNCGVKHSEKWHKYLKEQFLCHVCSEYKRKFGKLRSREMWFKTKKRITQDRKCFICGATSTCRWYCHLEPENYLCGTCYKKQYRAMIKTKTERKNTNK
;
A
#
# COMPACT_ATOMS: atom_id res chain seq x y z
N MET A 1 -42.95 -13.00 91.87
CA MET A 1 -42.74 -12.98 90.41
C MET A 1 -42.13 -11.64 90.04
N ASN A 2 -40.80 -11.50 89.93
CA ASN A 2 -40.15 -10.29 89.37
C ASN A 2 -38.62 -10.42 89.13
N ASN A 3 -38.08 -11.63 88.95
CA ASN A 3 -36.64 -11.82 88.70
C ASN A 3 -36.23 -11.89 87.20
N ASN A 4 -37.18 -11.91 86.26
CA ASN A 4 -36.84 -12.12 84.84
C ASN A 4 -36.40 -10.86 84.07
N TYR A 5 -36.66 -9.65 84.58
CA TYR A 5 -36.42 -8.42 83.79
C TYR A 5 -34.95 -7.98 83.76
N TYR A 6 -34.19 -8.24 84.83
CA TYR A 6 -32.78 -7.89 84.92
C TYR A 6 -31.89 -8.85 84.12
N GLU A 7 -32.22 -10.14 84.07
CA GLU A 7 -31.45 -11.12 83.30
C GLU A 7 -31.56 -10.91 81.79
N THR A 8 -32.74 -10.50 81.29
CA THR A 8 -32.94 -10.17 79.86
C THR A 8 -32.12 -8.94 79.44
N SER A 9 -32.04 -7.90 80.27
CA SER A 9 -31.28 -6.69 79.96
C SER A 9 -29.78 -6.95 79.82
N ILE A 10 -29.21 -7.81 80.68
CA ILE A 10 -27.78 -8.17 80.64
C ILE A 10 -27.48 -9.03 79.39
N LEU A 11 -28.40 -9.93 79.03
CA LEU A 11 -28.26 -10.75 77.83
C LEU A 11 -28.31 -9.91 76.54
N GLU A 12 -29.20 -8.91 76.47
CA GLU A 12 -29.30 -8.00 75.32
C GLU A 12 -28.04 -7.15 75.14
N GLU A 13 -27.49 -6.59 76.23
CA GLU A 13 -26.26 -5.81 76.20
C GLU A 13 -25.04 -6.67 75.82
N SER A 14 -24.98 -7.92 76.28
CA SER A 14 -23.96 -8.89 75.84
C SER A 14 -24.07 -9.22 74.35
N LEU A 15 -25.29 -9.29 73.82
CA LEU A 15 -25.54 -9.61 72.43
C LEU A 15 -25.15 -8.46 71.49
N GLU A 16 -25.44 -7.21 71.89
CA GLU A 16 -25.12 -6.02 71.09
C GLU A 16 -23.60 -5.78 71.04
N ASN A 17 -22.90 -5.95 72.17
CA ASN A 17 -21.43 -5.90 72.22
C ASN A 17 -20.79 -6.97 71.29
N LYS A 18 -21.37 -8.18 71.22
CA LYS A 18 -20.91 -9.22 70.30
C LYS A 18 -21.15 -8.86 68.83
N LYS A 19 -22.26 -8.17 68.50
CA LYS A 19 -22.52 -7.69 67.15
C LYS A 19 -21.52 -6.61 66.72
N GLU A 20 -21.21 -5.67 67.59
CA GLU A 20 -20.22 -4.62 67.30
C GLU A 20 -18.83 -5.22 67.07
N LEU A 21 -18.40 -6.12 67.95
CA LEU A 21 -17.13 -6.84 67.78
C LEU A 21 -17.08 -7.62 66.46
N LEU A 22 -18.20 -8.24 66.05
CA LEU A 22 -18.29 -8.95 64.78
C LEU A 22 -18.18 -7.98 63.57
N LYS A 23 -18.82 -6.80 63.64
CA LYS A 23 -18.73 -5.78 62.60
C LYS A 23 -17.30 -5.27 62.43
N GLU A 24 -16.61 -4.97 63.52
CA GLU A 24 -15.21 -4.54 63.50
C GLU A 24 -14.29 -5.61 62.89
N ASN A 25 -14.50 -6.88 63.26
CA ASN A 25 -13.74 -7.99 62.71
C ASN A 25 -13.97 -8.16 61.20
N ILE A 26 -15.23 -8.05 60.73
CA ILE A 26 -15.56 -8.11 59.30
C ILE A 26 -14.87 -6.97 58.54
N GLU A 27 -14.90 -5.75 59.08
CA GLU A 27 -14.31 -4.58 58.42
C GLU A 27 -12.78 -4.67 58.38
N SER A 28 -12.16 -5.15 59.46
CA SER A 28 -10.72 -5.46 59.51
C SER A 28 -10.32 -6.51 58.46
N TYR A 29 -11.11 -7.58 58.29
CA TYR A 29 -10.87 -8.60 57.27
C TYR A 29 -11.00 -8.04 55.85
N LYS A 30 -12.03 -7.23 55.57
CA LYS A 30 -12.18 -6.57 54.26
C LYS A 30 -10.98 -5.70 53.92
N ASN A 31 -10.50 -4.89 54.87
CA ASN A 31 -9.37 -4.01 54.66
C ASN A 31 -8.07 -4.77 54.41
N LYS A 32 -7.85 -5.90 55.10
CA LYS A 32 -6.73 -6.80 54.83
C LYS A 32 -6.83 -7.46 53.45
N LEU A 33 -8.04 -7.85 53.04
CA LEU A 33 -8.26 -8.45 51.73
C LEU A 33 -7.98 -7.42 50.62
N LEU A 34 -8.56 -6.23 50.74
CA LEU A 34 -8.34 -5.13 49.79
C LEU A 34 -6.87 -4.71 49.71
N SER A 35 -6.16 -4.64 50.84
CA SER A 35 -4.73 -4.30 50.83
C SER A 35 -3.87 -5.38 50.17
N SER A 36 -4.22 -6.66 50.35
CA SER A 36 -3.52 -7.78 49.71
C SER A 36 -3.70 -7.81 48.19
N TYR A 37 -4.84 -7.33 47.68
CA TYR A 37 -5.17 -7.33 46.26
C TYR A 37 -4.95 -5.97 45.56
N TRP A 38 -4.59 -4.92 46.29
CA TRP A 38 -4.47 -3.56 45.75
C TRP A 38 -3.44 -3.44 44.61
N THR A 39 -2.31 -4.13 44.74
CA THR A 39 -1.27 -4.21 43.72
C THR A 39 -1.76 -4.89 42.44
N GLU A 40 -2.57 -5.94 42.57
CA GLU A 40 -3.13 -6.69 41.44
C GLU A 40 -4.20 -5.89 40.71
N ILE A 41 -5.08 -5.18 41.45
CA ILE A 41 -6.09 -4.27 40.89
C ILE A 41 -5.41 -3.14 40.09
N ASN A 42 -4.36 -2.53 40.64
CA ASN A 42 -3.62 -1.48 39.96
C ASN A 42 -2.92 -2.00 38.69
N LEU A 43 -2.36 -3.20 38.73
CA LEU A 43 -1.78 -3.86 37.55
C LEU A 43 -2.80 -4.12 36.44
N ILE A 44 -4.03 -4.52 36.81
CA ILE A 44 -5.14 -4.71 35.85
C ILE A 44 -5.53 -3.35 35.23
N GLY A 45 -5.70 -2.31 36.05
CA GLY A 45 -6.02 -0.96 35.57
C GLY A 45 -4.98 -0.43 34.57
N TYR A 46 -3.69 -0.57 34.89
CA TYR A 46 -2.60 -0.19 33.99
C TYR A 46 -2.62 -0.96 32.66
N LYS A 47 -2.89 -2.27 32.70
CA LYS A 47 -2.99 -3.10 31.48
C LYS A 47 -4.15 -2.69 30.58
N ILE A 48 -5.29 -2.30 31.15
CA ILE A 48 -6.46 -1.80 30.39
C ILE A 48 -6.10 -0.50 29.67
N GLU A 49 -5.50 0.47 30.38
CA GLU A 49 -5.09 1.75 29.80
C GLU A 49 -4.07 1.57 28.67
N LEU A 50 -3.11 0.66 28.84
CA LEU A 50 -2.12 0.33 27.81
C LEU A 50 -2.80 -0.25 26.56
N PHE A 51 -3.80 -1.14 26.75
CA PHE A 51 -4.53 -1.76 25.65
C PHE A 51 -5.40 -0.77 24.87
N GLU A 52 -6.01 0.21 25.56
CA GLU A 52 -6.76 1.30 24.92
C GLU A 52 -5.83 2.21 24.10
N LYS A 53 -4.67 2.59 24.64
CA LYS A 53 -3.67 3.40 23.92
C LYS A 53 -3.15 2.67 22.68
N LEU A 54 -2.80 1.39 22.80
CA LEU A 54 -2.35 0.57 21.67
C LEU A 54 -3.41 0.42 20.58
N LYS A 55 -4.68 0.26 20.96
CA LYS A 55 -5.80 0.26 20.00
C LYS A 55 -5.89 1.58 19.25
N VAL A 56 -5.80 2.72 19.94
CA VAL A 56 -5.93 4.04 19.32
C VAL A 56 -4.78 4.33 18.35
N GLU A 57 -3.55 3.98 18.71
CA GLU A 57 -2.38 4.20 17.85
C GLU A 57 -2.43 3.32 16.59
N TYR A 58 -2.77 2.03 16.75
CA TYR A 58 -2.93 1.11 15.63
C TYR A 58 -4.06 1.53 14.68
N LEU A 59 -5.18 2.03 15.21
CA LEU A 59 -6.29 2.51 14.40
C LEU A 59 -5.91 3.74 13.54
N LYS A 60 -5.11 4.67 14.08
CA LYS A 60 -4.59 5.82 13.32
C LYS A 60 -3.64 5.39 12.20
N GLU A 61 -2.78 4.42 12.45
CA GLU A 61 -1.88 3.88 11.41
C GLU A 61 -2.65 3.21 10.27
N LEU A 62 -3.69 2.44 10.62
CA LEU A 62 -4.58 1.83 9.65
C LEU A 62 -5.34 2.88 8.82
N GLU A 63 -5.87 3.93 9.45
CA GLU A 63 -6.56 5.04 8.78
C GLU A 63 -5.64 5.75 7.77
N ASN A 64 -4.41 6.09 8.17
CA ASN A 64 -3.42 6.69 7.30
C ASN A 64 -3.07 5.79 6.10
N THR A 65 -2.98 4.48 6.32
CA THR A 65 -2.71 3.49 5.28
C THR A 65 -3.86 3.39 4.28
N ILE A 66 -5.10 3.34 4.76
CA ILE A 66 -6.30 3.34 3.92
C ILE A 66 -6.35 4.61 3.06
N PHE A 67 -6.08 5.77 3.67
CA PHE A 67 -6.04 7.04 2.95
C PHE A 67 -4.97 7.06 1.85
N TYR A 68 -3.75 6.59 2.16
CA TYR A 68 -2.67 6.48 1.18
C TYR A 68 -3.04 5.57 -0.01
N ILE A 69 -3.59 4.39 0.27
CA ILE A 69 -4.03 3.44 -0.75
C ILE A 69 -5.13 4.06 -1.61
N GLY A 70 -6.11 4.74 -1.00
CA GLY A 70 -7.18 5.44 -1.71
C GLY A 70 -6.66 6.48 -2.70
N ASN A 71 -5.69 7.29 -2.28
CA ASN A 71 -5.04 8.27 -3.16
C ASN A 71 -4.31 7.61 -4.34
N LYS A 72 -3.62 6.49 -4.12
CA LYS A 72 -2.95 5.74 -5.19
C LYS A 72 -3.92 5.16 -6.20
N ILE A 73 -5.06 4.61 -5.74
CA ILE A 73 -6.11 4.10 -6.62
C ILE A 73 -6.70 5.25 -7.46
N SER A 74 -6.97 6.41 -6.84
CA SER A 74 -7.47 7.59 -7.52
C SER A 74 -6.52 8.07 -8.63
N GLU A 75 -5.21 8.20 -8.33
CA GLU A 75 -4.19 8.55 -9.33
C GLU A 75 -4.17 7.57 -10.52
N ILE A 76 -4.31 6.26 -10.26
CA ILE A 76 -4.33 5.22 -11.29
C ILE A 76 -5.59 5.34 -12.15
N ASN A 77 -6.76 5.53 -11.53
CA ASN A 77 -8.02 5.71 -12.23
C ASN A 77 -7.99 6.95 -13.11
N GLU A 78 -7.49 8.08 -12.61
CA GLU A 78 -7.30 9.28 -13.43
C GLU A 78 -6.37 9.03 -14.62
N ARG A 79 -5.30 8.25 -14.46
CA ARG A 79 -4.40 7.89 -15.57
C ARG A 79 -5.08 6.96 -16.58
N ASN A 80 -5.94 6.05 -16.13
CA ASN A 80 -6.69 5.11 -16.97
C ASN A 80 -7.83 5.78 -17.74
N LEU A 81 -8.40 6.87 -17.21
CA LEU A 81 -9.42 7.68 -17.89
C LEU A 81 -8.82 8.60 -18.95
N ARG A 82 -7.50 8.87 -18.91
CA ARG A 82 -6.84 9.71 -19.89
C ARG A 82 -6.75 8.97 -21.23
N ASN A 83 -7.37 9.57 -22.24
CA ASN A 83 -7.19 9.18 -23.64
C ASN A 83 -6.40 10.27 -24.34
N CYS A 84 -5.51 9.87 -25.24
CA CYS A 84 -4.76 10.84 -26.04
C CYS A 84 -5.73 11.56 -26.98
N PHE A 85 -5.87 12.87 -26.82
CA PHE A 85 -6.77 13.71 -27.62
C PHE A 85 -6.49 13.58 -29.12
N ASN A 86 -5.21 13.50 -29.48
CA ASN A 86 -4.82 13.20 -30.85
C ASN A 86 -5.07 11.70 -31.09
N CYS A 87 -4.18 10.86 -30.55
CA CYS A 87 -4.12 9.39 -30.54
C CYS A 87 -5.36 8.49 -30.52
N GLY A 88 -6.27 8.81 -29.61
CA GLY A 88 -7.19 7.87 -28.98
C GLY A 88 -6.53 6.76 -28.13
N VAL A 89 -5.19 6.70 -28.00
CA VAL A 89 -4.55 5.67 -27.16
C VAL A 89 -4.92 5.87 -25.70
N LYS A 90 -5.25 4.77 -25.00
CA LYS A 90 -5.64 4.76 -23.58
C LYS A 90 -4.46 4.53 -22.62
N HIS A 91 -3.33 4.07 -23.16
CA HIS A 91 -2.12 3.81 -22.38
C HIS A 91 -0.94 4.58 -22.97
N SER A 92 -0.23 5.28 -22.09
CA SER A 92 1.04 5.93 -22.39
C SER A 92 1.89 5.96 -21.13
N GLU A 93 3.20 5.72 -21.27
CA GLU A 93 4.15 5.82 -20.16
C GLU A 93 4.20 7.23 -19.57
N LYS A 94 3.92 8.25 -20.39
CA LYS A 94 3.91 9.66 -19.97
C LYS A 94 2.80 10.43 -20.68
N TRP A 95 2.00 11.15 -19.89
CA TRP A 95 0.93 12.01 -20.36
C TRP A 95 1.35 13.48 -20.30
N HIS A 96 0.98 14.25 -21.32
CA HIS A 96 1.29 15.68 -21.43
C HIS A 96 0.00 16.47 -21.55
N LYS A 97 -0.15 17.55 -20.76
CA LYS A 97 -1.32 18.43 -20.84
C LYS A 97 -1.29 19.21 -22.17
N TYR A 98 -2.43 19.32 -22.84
CA TYR A 98 -2.51 20.01 -24.14
C TYR A 98 -3.47 21.20 -24.11
N LEU A 99 -4.77 20.95 -23.96
CA LEU A 99 -5.80 21.97 -23.75
C LEU A 99 -6.46 21.74 -22.38
N LYS A 100 -7.47 22.55 -22.03
CA LYS A 100 -8.24 22.35 -20.78
C LYS A 100 -8.81 20.92 -20.81
N GLU A 101 -8.41 20.12 -19.83
CA GLU A 101 -8.80 18.70 -19.66
C GLU A 101 -8.37 17.72 -20.76
N GLN A 102 -7.57 18.15 -21.75
CA GLN A 102 -7.11 17.28 -22.83
C GLN A 102 -5.64 16.91 -22.66
N PHE A 103 -5.33 15.64 -22.93
CA PHE A 103 -3.99 15.08 -22.77
C PHE A 103 -3.46 14.51 -24.09
N LEU A 104 -2.16 14.59 -24.29
CA LEU A 104 -1.44 13.91 -25.36
C LEU A 104 -0.58 12.80 -24.76
N CYS A 105 -0.53 11.65 -25.42
CA CYS A 105 0.46 10.62 -25.13
C CYS A 105 1.87 11.14 -25.45
N HIS A 106 2.90 10.53 -24.86
CA HIS A 106 4.29 10.93 -25.04
C HIS A 106 4.67 11.14 -26.52
N VAL A 107 4.30 10.18 -27.38
CA VAL A 107 4.64 10.21 -28.81
C VAL A 107 3.96 11.37 -29.54
N CYS A 108 2.70 11.67 -29.23
CA CYS A 108 1.99 12.79 -29.86
C CYS A 108 2.49 14.14 -29.36
N SER A 109 2.84 14.24 -28.07
CA SER A 109 3.43 15.45 -27.48
C SER A 109 4.78 15.76 -28.13
N GLU A 110 5.66 14.77 -28.24
CA GLU A 110 6.97 14.91 -28.89
C GLU A 110 6.85 15.31 -30.36
N TYR A 111 5.92 14.70 -31.10
CA TYR A 111 5.66 15.08 -32.48
C TYR A 111 5.22 16.54 -32.59
N LYS A 112 4.26 16.97 -31.76
CA LYS A 112 3.79 18.36 -31.75
C LYS A 112 4.93 19.32 -31.42
N ARG A 113 5.77 18.99 -30.42
CA ARG A 113 6.93 19.79 -30.04
C ARG A 113 7.92 19.95 -31.19
N LYS A 114 8.18 18.88 -31.95
CA LYS A 114 9.14 18.87 -33.05
C LYS A 114 8.63 19.57 -34.31
N PHE A 115 7.34 19.42 -34.64
CA PHE A 115 6.80 19.85 -35.94
C PHE A 115 5.78 20.97 -35.87
N GLY A 116 5.46 21.47 -34.67
CA GLY A 116 4.48 22.54 -34.44
C GLY A 116 3.01 22.16 -34.68
N LYS A 117 2.73 20.92 -35.12
CA LYS A 117 1.38 20.44 -35.46
C LYS A 117 1.08 19.05 -34.91
N LEU A 118 -0.20 18.70 -34.81
CA LEU A 118 -0.61 17.37 -34.38
C LEU A 118 -0.22 16.31 -35.41
N ARG A 119 0.06 15.09 -34.91
CA ARG A 119 0.44 13.96 -35.75
C ARG A 119 -0.75 13.45 -36.55
N SER A 120 -0.67 13.45 -37.88
CA SER A 120 -1.76 13.01 -38.75
C SER A 120 -2.20 11.57 -38.51
N ARG A 121 -3.48 11.29 -38.71
CA ARG A 121 -4.08 9.95 -38.51
C ARG A 121 -3.48 8.90 -39.46
N GLU A 122 -3.18 9.29 -40.70
CA GLU A 122 -2.52 8.44 -41.70
C GLU A 122 -1.15 7.93 -41.23
N MET A 123 -0.37 8.77 -40.53
CA MET A 123 0.89 8.35 -39.94
C MET A 123 0.71 7.28 -38.88
N TRP A 124 -0.44 7.24 -38.19
CA TRP A 124 -0.71 6.20 -37.19
C TRP A 124 -0.99 4.86 -37.86
N PHE A 125 -1.79 4.86 -38.94
CA PHE A 125 -2.10 3.66 -39.71
C PHE A 125 -0.87 3.09 -40.39
N LYS A 126 0.02 3.92 -40.97
CA LYS A 126 1.30 3.46 -41.52
C LYS A 126 2.18 2.77 -40.47
N THR A 127 2.10 3.19 -39.20
CA THR A 127 2.87 2.55 -38.11
C THR A 127 2.23 1.23 -37.66
N LYS A 128 0.90 1.16 -37.54
CA LYS A 128 0.18 -0.09 -37.19
C LYS A 128 0.24 -1.16 -38.29
N LYS A 129 0.09 -0.76 -39.56
CA LYS A 129 0.12 -1.65 -40.72
C LYS A 129 1.54 -2.22 -40.97
N ARG A 130 2.59 -1.41 -40.73
CA ARG A 130 4.00 -1.89 -40.74
C ARG A 130 4.33 -2.89 -39.62
N ILE A 131 3.54 -2.97 -38.55
CA ILE A 131 3.79 -3.89 -37.43
C ILE A 131 3.24 -5.29 -37.70
N THR A 132 2.25 -5.42 -38.59
CA THR A 132 1.44 -6.64 -38.69
C THR A 132 1.58 -7.42 -39.99
N GLN A 133 2.09 -6.85 -41.09
CA GLN A 133 1.93 -7.55 -42.38
C GLN A 133 3.17 -8.21 -43.03
N ASP A 134 4.43 -7.81 -42.82
CA ASP A 134 5.55 -8.47 -43.53
C ASP A 134 6.88 -8.51 -42.75
N ARG A 135 6.85 -8.47 -41.42
CA ARG A 135 8.10 -8.53 -40.66
C ARG A 135 8.63 -9.95 -40.64
N LYS A 136 9.81 -10.14 -41.24
CA LYS A 136 10.67 -11.32 -41.05
C LYS A 136 11.91 -10.92 -40.26
N CYS A 137 12.36 -11.79 -39.37
CA CYS A 137 13.63 -11.56 -38.69
C CYS A 137 14.75 -11.60 -39.71
N PHE A 138 15.58 -10.56 -39.75
CA PHE A 138 16.73 -10.48 -40.64
C PHE A 138 17.73 -11.63 -40.43
N ILE A 139 17.87 -12.11 -39.19
CA ILE A 139 18.81 -13.18 -38.84
C ILE A 139 18.22 -14.57 -39.05
N CYS A 140 17.01 -14.85 -38.55
CA CYS A 140 16.46 -16.21 -38.57
C CYS A 140 15.26 -16.41 -39.50
N GLY A 141 14.85 -15.38 -40.24
CA GLY A 141 13.69 -15.44 -41.14
C GLY A 141 12.33 -15.57 -40.46
N ALA A 142 12.27 -15.75 -39.13
CA ALA A 142 11.02 -15.93 -38.39
C ALA A 142 10.04 -14.81 -38.70
N THR A 143 8.81 -15.15 -39.09
CA THR A 143 7.72 -14.21 -39.42
C THR A 143 6.80 -13.95 -38.23
N SER A 144 6.97 -14.68 -37.13
CA SER A 144 6.21 -14.53 -35.88
C SER A 144 7.15 -14.40 -34.68
N THR A 145 6.81 -13.48 -33.77
CA THR A 145 7.51 -13.28 -32.50
C THR A 145 6.64 -12.44 -31.57
N CYS A 146 6.82 -12.57 -30.26
CA CYS A 146 6.09 -11.77 -29.28
C CYS A 146 6.47 -10.28 -29.31
N ARG A 147 7.69 -9.94 -29.78
CA ARG A 147 8.17 -8.56 -29.87
C ARG A 147 9.21 -8.39 -30.97
N TRP A 148 9.04 -7.36 -31.79
CA TRP A 148 9.97 -6.96 -32.84
C TRP A 148 10.90 -5.85 -32.37
N TYR A 149 12.18 -5.95 -32.73
CA TYR A 149 13.20 -4.95 -32.45
C TYR A 149 13.81 -4.44 -33.77
N CYS A 150 14.29 -3.19 -33.81
CA CYS A 150 15.00 -2.68 -34.98
C CYS A 150 16.43 -3.23 -35.02
N HIS A 151 16.92 -3.62 -36.20
CA HIS A 151 18.33 -3.88 -36.44
C HIS A 151 19.11 -2.56 -36.51
N LEU A 152 20.45 -2.63 -36.56
CA LEU A 152 21.29 -1.46 -36.79
C LEU A 152 21.06 -0.84 -38.17
N GLU A 153 20.70 -1.68 -39.14
CA GLU A 153 20.27 -1.23 -40.46
C GLU A 153 18.79 -0.83 -40.41
N PRO A 154 18.44 0.40 -40.83
CA PRO A 154 17.13 1.01 -40.58
C PRO A 154 15.94 0.32 -41.26
N GLU A 155 16.18 -0.63 -42.17
CA GLU A 155 15.16 -1.39 -42.88
C GLU A 155 14.94 -2.80 -42.33
N ASN A 156 15.79 -3.26 -41.40
CA ASN A 156 15.81 -4.63 -40.92
C ASN A 156 15.23 -4.75 -39.51
N TYR A 157 14.54 -5.86 -39.25
CA TYR A 157 13.93 -6.17 -37.95
C TYR A 157 14.48 -7.47 -37.38
N LEU A 158 14.53 -7.56 -36.06
CA LEU A 158 14.93 -8.76 -35.33
C LEU A 158 13.78 -9.28 -34.49
N CYS A 159 13.65 -10.60 -34.42
CA CYS A 159 12.82 -11.23 -33.40
C CYS A 159 13.48 -11.04 -32.02
N GLY A 160 12.69 -11.18 -30.94
CA GLY A 160 13.19 -10.97 -29.58
C GLY A 160 14.40 -11.85 -29.21
N THR A 161 14.48 -13.07 -29.75
CA THR A 161 15.61 -13.98 -29.53
C THR A 161 16.90 -13.47 -30.20
N CYS A 162 16.81 -13.12 -31.48
CA CYS A 162 17.95 -12.63 -32.27
C CYS A 162 18.47 -11.29 -31.74
N TYR A 163 17.57 -10.37 -31.35
CA TYR A 163 17.95 -9.10 -30.72
C TYR A 163 18.76 -9.32 -29.44
N LYS A 164 18.30 -10.19 -28.53
CA LYS A 164 19.02 -10.49 -27.28
C LYS A 164 20.41 -11.07 -27.54
N LYS A 165 20.55 -11.93 -28.56
CA LYS A 165 21.85 -12.52 -28.95
C LYS A 165 22.82 -11.44 -29.44
N GLN A 166 22.36 -10.56 -30.34
CA GLN A 166 23.16 -9.45 -30.86
C GLN A 166 23.55 -8.46 -29.75
N TYR A 167 22.59 -8.10 -28.89
CA TYR A 167 22.82 -7.17 -27.78
C TYR A 167 23.88 -7.68 -26.81
N ARG A 168 23.85 -8.98 -26.45
CA ARG A 168 24.87 -9.60 -25.59
C ARG A 168 26.25 -9.58 -26.23
N ALA A 169 26.35 -9.83 -27.55
CA ALA A 169 27.62 -9.74 -28.27
C ALA A 169 28.18 -8.30 -28.28
N MET A 170 27.32 -7.29 -28.43
CA MET A 170 27.72 -5.88 -28.36
C MET A 170 28.20 -5.46 -26.97
N ILE A 171 27.58 -5.97 -25.90
CA ILE A 171 28.06 -5.71 -24.53
C ILE A 171 29.42 -6.35 -24.31
N LYS A 172 29.59 -7.63 -24.70
CA LYS A 172 30.85 -8.36 -24.52
C LYS A 172 32.03 -7.64 -25.16
N THR A 173 31.87 -7.21 -26.41
CA THR A 173 32.92 -6.46 -27.16
C THR A 173 33.21 -5.08 -26.54
N LYS A 174 32.21 -4.39 -25.99
CA LYS A 174 32.42 -3.13 -25.25
C LYS A 174 33.24 -3.33 -23.97
N THR A 175 32.99 -4.42 -23.24
CA THR A 175 33.74 -4.74 -22.02
C THR A 175 35.19 -5.10 -22.34
N GLU A 176 35.42 -5.91 -23.37
CA GLU A 176 36.77 -6.29 -23.82
C GLU A 176 37.61 -5.06 -24.22
N ARG A 177 37.03 -4.13 -25.00
CA ARG A 177 37.71 -2.86 -25.39
C ARG A 177 38.06 -1.96 -24.20
N LYS A 178 37.29 -2.00 -23.11
CA LYS A 178 37.59 -1.21 -21.91
C LYS A 178 38.75 -1.81 -21.10
N ASN A 179 38.93 -3.12 -21.17
CA ASN A 179 39.99 -3.81 -20.44
C ASN A 179 41.33 -3.76 -21.19
N THR A 180 41.34 -3.65 -22.52
CA THR A 180 42.57 -3.50 -23.32
C THR A 180 43.18 -2.09 -23.28
N ASN A 181 42.43 -1.09 -22.81
CA ASN A 181 42.87 0.31 -22.72
C ASN A 181 43.25 0.72 -21.28
N LYS A 182 43.43 -0.25 -20.38
CA LYS A 182 43.99 -0.08 -19.04
C LYS A 182 45.37 -0.71 -19.00
#